data_AF-A0A2V9AHF3-F1
#
_entry.id   AF-A0A2V9AHF3-F1
#
_cell.length_a   1.000
_cell.length_b   1.000
_cell.length_c   1.000
_cell.angle_alpha   90.00
_cell.angle_beta   90.00
_cell.angle_gamma   90.00
#
_symmetry.space_group_name_H-M   'P 1'
#
loop_
_entity.id
_entity.type
_entity.pdbx_description
1 polymer ?
#
loop_
_entity_poly.entity_id
_entity_poly.type
_entity_poly.pdbx_seq_one_letter_code
_entity_poly.pdbx_strand_id
1 'polypeptide(L)'
;MIKARSSLEANWRRVFVALAMLVAVGTNISGGIIRPPIHSLQVQLKPAQPVVVPPVIQRTLPPITHPELLRSNPQPHIFVKTSPNRAFRPGEQVLLTVNAFDAKTGAQLDGAPVTIDIARGVTGRPIPLTIGLTMARRCGSMGGQPFCLNVLTPPSGQVMTPVNQFPGGGGAFTLSVVRPTLLVGVAGSPVLRPGTATFTVSAVDARTRQPVAGAEVLVNGKSLGPANRPITYTLNAAAPLRATSRLGLETLPASFGPILIVRAPGYSDEIVHYVLSMR
;
A
#
# COMPACT_ATOMS: atom_id res chain seq x y z
N MET A 1 10.29 -34.78 -5.90
CA MET A 1 10.83 -33.46 -6.26
C MET A 1 9.67 -32.58 -6.74
N ILE A 2 9.11 -31.75 -5.87
CA ILE A 2 8.01 -30.83 -6.22
C ILE A 2 8.55 -29.41 -6.08
N LYS A 3 8.63 -28.70 -7.20
CA LYS A 3 9.05 -27.30 -7.28
C LYS A 3 7.80 -26.44 -7.12
N ALA A 4 7.66 -25.80 -5.96
CA ALA A 4 6.60 -24.85 -5.70
C ALA A 4 6.79 -23.59 -6.55
N ARG A 5 5.92 -23.37 -7.54
CA ARG A 5 5.65 -22.04 -8.09
C ARG A 5 4.61 -21.39 -7.18
N SER A 6 5.05 -20.53 -6.27
CA SER A 6 4.15 -19.68 -5.50
C SER A 6 3.58 -18.60 -6.41
N SER A 7 2.28 -18.75 -6.68
CA SER A 7 1.41 -17.75 -7.28
C SER A 7 1.45 -16.44 -6.48
N LEU A 8 1.93 -15.37 -7.13
CA LEU A 8 1.81 -13.98 -6.70
C LEU A 8 0.93 -13.18 -7.69
N GLU A 9 0.12 -13.88 -8.48
CA GLU A 9 -0.90 -13.28 -9.34
C GLU A 9 -2.24 -13.17 -8.59
N ALA A 10 -2.32 -12.31 -7.59
CA ALA A 10 -3.59 -11.92 -6.99
C ALA A 10 -3.46 -10.62 -6.18
N ASN A 11 -3.53 -9.47 -6.87
CA ASN A 11 -4.21 -8.23 -6.42
C ASN A 11 -3.74 -7.01 -7.22
N TRP A 12 -4.25 -6.84 -8.44
CA TRP A 12 -4.13 -5.58 -9.19
C TRP A 12 -5.47 -5.24 -9.84
N ARG A 13 -6.34 -4.53 -9.11
CA ARG A 13 -7.58 -3.96 -9.67
C ARG A 13 -8.09 -2.72 -8.93
N ARG A 14 -7.27 -1.69 -8.65
CA ARG A 14 -7.77 -0.33 -8.31
C ARG A 14 -6.78 0.76 -8.74
N VAL A 15 -7.10 1.51 -9.79
CA VAL A 15 -6.47 2.80 -10.12
C VAL A 15 -7.49 3.88 -9.77
N PHE A 16 -7.15 4.79 -8.85
CA PHE A 16 -7.99 5.94 -8.49
C PHE A 16 -7.43 7.20 -9.16
N VAL A 17 -8.28 7.95 -9.85
CA VAL A 17 -7.98 9.28 -10.42
C VAL A 17 -8.79 10.31 -9.63
N ALA A 18 -8.12 11.24 -8.95
CA ALA A 18 -8.78 12.36 -8.27
C ALA A 18 -8.70 13.61 -9.17
N LEU A 19 -9.86 14.11 -9.61
CA LEU A 19 -10.00 15.37 -10.35
C LEU A 19 -10.31 16.48 -9.31
N ALA A 20 -9.41 17.44 -9.13
CA ALA A 20 -9.65 18.62 -8.28
C ALA A 20 -9.99 19.83 -9.18
N MET A 21 -11.16 20.43 -9.02
CA MET A 21 -11.49 21.73 -9.63
C MET A 21 -11.32 22.87 -8.60
N LEU A 22 -10.83 23.99 -9.12
CA LEU A 22 -10.38 25.25 -8.50
C LEU A 22 -11.50 26.09 -7.85
N VAL A 23 -11.17 26.90 -6.84
CA VAL A 23 -11.89 28.16 -6.55
C VAL A 23 -10.86 29.30 -6.53
N ALA A 24 -11.06 30.29 -7.40
CA ALA A 24 -10.29 31.51 -7.49
C ALA A 24 -10.95 32.66 -6.70
N VAL A 25 -10.07 33.59 -6.33
CA VAL A 25 -10.24 34.85 -5.61
C VAL A 25 -11.44 35.69 -6.11
N GLY A 26 -12.13 36.30 -5.14
CA GLY A 26 -13.31 37.13 -5.38
C GLY A 26 -13.02 38.47 -6.05
N THR A 27 -13.86 38.79 -7.04
CA THR A 27 -14.27 40.15 -7.38
C THR A 27 -15.76 40.10 -7.72
N ASN A 28 -16.54 40.92 -7.00
CA ASN A 28 -17.99 41.10 -7.13
C ASN A 28 -18.38 41.53 -8.54
N ILE A 29 -19.18 40.72 -9.25
CA ILE A 29 -20.27 41.20 -10.11
C ILE A 29 -21.45 40.22 -9.99
N SER A 30 -22.59 40.80 -9.64
CA SER A 30 -23.93 40.25 -9.46
C SER A 30 -24.46 39.35 -10.58
N GLY A 31 -25.18 38.29 -10.19
CA GLY A 31 -26.21 37.65 -11.01
C GLY A 31 -26.12 36.12 -11.14
N GLY A 32 -27.06 35.40 -10.50
CA GLY A 32 -27.41 34.02 -10.85
C GLY A 32 -26.68 32.91 -10.07
N ILE A 33 -27.35 32.35 -9.06
CA ILE A 33 -26.92 31.11 -8.40
C ILE A 33 -27.12 29.95 -9.40
N ILE A 34 -26.07 29.57 -10.11
CA ILE A 34 -26.00 28.28 -10.82
C ILE A 34 -25.16 27.35 -9.95
N ARG A 35 -25.82 26.36 -9.33
CA ARG A 35 -25.15 25.26 -8.61
C ARG A 35 -24.46 24.34 -9.63
N PRO A 36 -23.13 24.15 -9.61
CA PRO A 36 -22.51 23.12 -10.43
C PRO A 36 -22.63 21.75 -9.73
N PRO A 37 -22.94 20.67 -10.47
CA PRO A 37 -23.11 19.35 -9.88
C PRO A 37 -21.75 18.65 -9.70
N ILE A 38 -21.47 18.27 -8.45
CA ILE A 38 -20.26 17.55 -8.03
C ILE A 38 -20.29 16.13 -8.63
N HIS A 39 -19.43 15.84 -9.61
CA HIS A 39 -19.26 14.50 -10.15
C HIS A 39 -17.83 14.00 -9.93
N SER A 40 -17.68 13.05 -9.01
CA SER A 40 -16.48 12.25 -8.78
C SER A 40 -16.10 11.42 -10.03
N LEU A 41 -14.95 10.75 -10.05
CA LEU A 41 -14.55 9.78 -11.09
C LEU A 41 -14.27 8.43 -10.42
N GLN A 42 -14.81 7.34 -10.95
CA GLN A 42 -14.57 5.96 -10.51
C GLN A 42 -14.27 5.13 -11.75
N VAL A 43 -13.18 4.37 -11.72
CA VAL A 43 -12.72 3.50 -12.80
C VAL A 43 -13.29 2.09 -12.57
N GLN A 44 -14.02 1.56 -13.55
CA GLN A 44 -14.54 0.19 -13.53
C GLN A 44 -13.75 -0.66 -14.54
N LEU A 45 -13.10 -1.73 -14.08
CA LEU A 45 -12.40 -2.69 -14.94
C LEU A 45 -13.40 -3.71 -15.49
N LYS A 46 -13.49 -3.82 -16.81
CA LYS A 46 -14.40 -4.71 -17.55
C LYS A 46 -14.27 -6.18 -17.08
N PRO A 47 -15.38 -6.94 -16.94
CA PRO A 47 -15.33 -8.38 -16.72
C PRO A 47 -14.94 -9.12 -18.01
N ALA A 48 -14.34 -10.30 -17.84
CA ALA A 48 -14.11 -11.27 -18.90
C ALA A 48 -15.45 -11.77 -19.49
N GLN A 49 -15.40 -12.25 -20.74
CA GLN A 49 -16.56 -12.69 -21.52
C GLN A 49 -17.40 -13.76 -20.80
N PRO A 50 -18.72 -13.87 -21.11
CA PRO A 50 -19.60 -14.83 -20.46
C PRO A 50 -19.23 -16.26 -20.88
N VAL A 51 -18.93 -17.10 -19.90
CA VAL A 51 -18.91 -18.55 -20.08
C VAL A 51 -20.36 -19.01 -20.21
N VAL A 52 -20.68 -19.70 -21.30
CA VAL A 52 -21.97 -20.37 -21.50
C VAL A 52 -22.11 -21.47 -20.44
N VAL A 53 -23.13 -21.37 -19.59
CA VAL A 53 -23.43 -22.38 -18.56
C VAL A 53 -24.32 -23.46 -19.20
N PRO A 54 -23.89 -24.73 -19.29
CA PRO A 54 -24.78 -25.83 -19.69
C PRO A 54 -25.81 -26.12 -18.60
N PRO A 55 -27.00 -26.66 -18.95
CA PRO A 55 -28.09 -26.88 -18.00
C PRO A 55 -27.71 -27.88 -16.89
N VAL A 56 -28.14 -27.54 -15.67
CA VAL A 56 -27.93 -28.34 -14.46
C VAL A 56 -28.76 -29.62 -14.54
N ILE A 57 -28.09 -30.76 -14.71
CA ILE A 57 -28.68 -32.08 -14.41
C ILE A 57 -28.50 -32.31 -12.91
N GLN A 58 -29.58 -32.24 -12.14
CA GLN A 58 -29.56 -32.65 -10.73
C GLN A 58 -29.38 -34.18 -10.65
N ARG A 59 -28.13 -34.62 -10.43
CA ARG A 59 -27.85 -35.97 -9.93
C ARG A 59 -27.88 -35.93 -8.41
N THR A 60 -28.86 -36.60 -7.82
CA THR A 60 -28.88 -36.94 -6.40
C THR A 60 -27.66 -37.81 -6.09
N LEU A 61 -26.77 -37.31 -5.23
CA LEU A 61 -25.62 -38.07 -4.72
C LEU A 61 -26.10 -39.10 -3.69
N PRO A 62 -25.55 -40.33 -3.67
CA PRO A 62 -25.82 -41.30 -2.61
C PRO A 62 -25.26 -40.79 -1.26
N PRO A 63 -25.86 -41.21 -0.12
CA PRO A 63 -25.46 -40.74 1.20
C PRO A 63 -24.03 -41.19 1.54
N ILE A 64 -23.22 -40.25 2.04
CA ILE A 64 -21.82 -40.47 2.43
C ILE A 64 -21.78 -41.29 3.72
N THR A 65 -21.20 -42.49 3.68
CA THR A 65 -21.00 -43.42 4.80
C THR A 65 -19.55 -43.47 5.28
N HIS A 66 -18.90 -42.32 5.55
CA HIS A 66 -17.58 -42.31 6.20
C HIS A 66 -17.41 -41.13 7.18
N PRO A 67 -17.41 -41.37 8.52
CA PRO A 67 -17.20 -40.33 9.53
C PRO A 67 -15.72 -39.94 9.77
N GLU A 68 -14.77 -40.33 8.92
CA GLU A 68 -13.34 -40.26 9.27
C GLU A 68 -12.56 -39.00 8.85
N LEU A 69 -13.20 -37.96 8.29
CA LEU A 69 -12.48 -36.76 7.85
C LEU A 69 -12.84 -35.49 8.63
N LEU A 70 -12.73 -35.56 9.97
CA LEU A 70 -12.69 -34.36 10.83
C LEU A 70 -11.68 -34.53 11.97
N ARG A 71 -10.41 -34.82 11.65
CA ARG A 71 -9.30 -34.47 12.54
C ARG A 71 -8.58 -33.26 11.96
N SER A 72 -9.05 -32.05 12.29
CA SER A 72 -8.15 -30.90 12.31
C SER A 72 -7.14 -31.17 13.42
N ASN A 73 -5.96 -31.66 13.06
CA ASN A 73 -4.83 -31.65 13.98
C ASN A 73 -4.09 -30.34 13.70
N PRO A 74 -4.44 -29.21 14.35
CA PRO A 74 -3.70 -27.97 14.12
C PRO A 74 -2.25 -28.25 14.47
N GLN A 75 -1.35 -28.08 13.50
CA GLN A 75 0.08 -28.12 13.79
C GLN A 75 0.35 -27.18 14.99
N PRO A 76 1.16 -27.59 15.98
CA PRO A 76 1.47 -26.73 17.12
C PRO A 76 2.13 -25.45 16.60
N HIS A 77 1.47 -24.32 16.80
CA HIS A 77 1.94 -22.99 16.45
C HIS A 77 1.87 -22.10 17.70
N ILE A 78 2.58 -20.98 17.69
CA ILE A 78 2.55 -20.04 18.80
C ILE A 78 1.85 -18.75 18.39
N PHE A 79 1.09 -18.16 19.31
CA PHE A 79 0.54 -16.81 19.17
C PHE A 79 1.37 -15.84 19.99
N VAL A 80 1.70 -14.69 19.40
CA VAL A 80 2.44 -13.62 20.07
C VAL A 80 1.52 -12.44 20.32
N LYS A 81 1.53 -11.93 21.54
CA LYS A 81 0.88 -10.67 21.93
C LYS A 81 1.91 -9.74 22.52
N THR A 82 1.78 -8.46 22.23
CA THR A 82 2.65 -7.41 22.77
C THR A 82 1.86 -6.52 23.71
N SER A 83 2.51 -6.07 24.78
CA SER A 83 1.97 -5.12 25.75
C SER A 83 2.95 -3.95 25.93
N PRO A 84 2.49 -2.70 25.89
CA PRO A 84 1.11 -2.28 25.66
C PRO A 84 0.67 -2.50 24.21
N ASN A 85 -0.59 -2.93 24.03
CA ASN A 85 -1.18 -3.12 22.69
C ASN A 85 -1.78 -1.81 22.17
N ARG A 86 -0.94 -0.94 21.62
CA ARG A 86 -1.35 0.32 20.99
C ARG A 86 -0.45 0.71 19.83
N ALA A 87 -0.83 1.75 19.12
CA ALA A 87 0.05 2.40 18.16
C ALA A 87 1.10 3.26 18.91
N PHE A 88 2.37 3.11 18.53
CA PHE A 88 3.49 3.88 19.07
C PHE A 88 3.87 5.04 18.15
N ARG A 89 4.55 6.05 18.69
CA ARG A 89 5.16 7.12 17.89
C ARG A 89 6.65 6.83 17.64
N PRO A 90 7.18 7.18 16.46
CA PRO A 90 8.63 7.14 16.25
C PRO A 90 9.38 8.00 17.29
N GLY A 91 10.51 7.52 17.79
CA GLY A 91 11.33 8.13 18.83
C GLY A 91 10.85 7.87 20.27
N GLU A 92 9.69 7.24 20.45
CA GLU A 92 9.13 6.93 21.77
C GLU A 92 9.97 5.86 22.47
N GLN A 93 10.30 6.08 23.75
CA GLN A 93 10.90 5.05 24.61
C GLN A 93 9.79 4.26 25.31
N VAL A 94 9.84 2.93 25.19
CA VAL A 94 8.81 2.03 25.73
C VAL A 94 9.43 0.84 26.43
N LEU A 95 8.73 0.35 27.46
CA LEU A 95 8.95 -0.96 28.04
C LEU A 95 7.94 -1.93 27.42
N LEU A 96 8.40 -2.75 26.48
CA LEU A 96 7.56 -3.69 25.75
C LEU A 96 7.63 -5.08 26.38
N THR A 97 6.49 -5.65 26.75
CA THR A 97 6.40 -7.05 27.15
C THR A 97 5.88 -7.88 25.98
N VAL A 98 6.62 -8.91 25.58
CA VAL A 98 6.21 -9.87 24.55
C VAL A 98 5.74 -11.14 25.24
N ASN A 99 4.49 -11.52 25.04
CA ASN A 99 3.91 -12.73 25.57
C ASN A 99 3.69 -13.72 24.42
N ALA A 100 4.13 -14.96 24.60
CA ALA A 100 3.90 -16.03 23.64
C ALA A 100 3.01 -17.09 24.28
N PHE A 101 2.15 -17.70 23.47
CA PHE A 101 1.20 -18.71 23.91
C PHE A 101 1.25 -19.89 22.96
N ASP A 102 1.24 -21.11 23.50
CA ASP A 102 0.98 -22.31 22.72
C ASP A 102 -0.47 -22.26 22.23
N ALA A 103 -0.67 -22.28 20.91
CA ALA A 103 -1.99 -22.21 20.29
C ALA A 103 -2.89 -23.40 20.64
N LYS A 104 -2.30 -24.56 20.95
CA LYS A 104 -3.05 -25.78 21.26
C LYS A 104 -3.57 -25.78 22.69
N THR A 105 -2.73 -25.38 23.64
CA THR A 105 -3.02 -25.49 25.08
C THR A 105 -3.44 -24.15 25.71
N GLY A 106 -3.14 -23.03 25.05
CA GLY A 106 -3.27 -21.69 25.61
C GLY A 106 -2.21 -21.36 26.67
N ALA A 107 -1.28 -22.28 26.95
CA ALA A 107 -0.25 -22.09 27.96
C ALA A 107 0.71 -20.97 27.54
N GLN A 108 1.04 -20.10 28.50
CA GLN A 108 2.03 -19.06 28.28
C GLN A 108 3.44 -19.67 28.22
N LEU A 109 4.22 -19.21 27.25
CA LEU A 109 5.59 -19.64 27.02
C LEU A 109 6.53 -18.56 27.53
N ASP A 110 6.77 -18.52 28.85
CA ASP A 110 7.67 -17.54 29.48
C ASP A 110 9.15 -17.94 29.36
N GLY A 111 10.04 -16.94 29.32
CA GLY A 111 11.48 -17.17 29.22
C GLY A 111 12.00 -17.54 27.83
N ALA A 112 11.12 -17.67 26.83
CA ALA A 112 11.51 -17.93 25.46
C ALA A 112 12.28 -16.71 24.89
N PRO A 113 13.42 -16.91 24.19
CA PRO A 113 14.19 -15.80 23.63
C PRO A 113 13.38 -14.97 22.63
N VAL A 114 13.51 -13.65 22.74
CA VAL A 114 12.86 -12.67 21.85
C VAL A 114 13.91 -11.76 21.23
N THR A 115 13.76 -11.53 19.93
CA THR A 115 14.53 -10.53 19.18
C THR A 115 13.58 -9.50 18.58
N ILE A 116 13.92 -8.21 18.68
CA ILE A 116 13.18 -7.09 18.11
C ILE A 116 14.21 -6.13 17.52
N ASP A 117 14.44 -6.20 16.21
CA ASP A 117 15.55 -5.53 15.55
C ASP A 117 16.89 -5.76 16.31
N ILE A 118 17.46 -4.72 16.93
CA ILE A 118 18.69 -4.77 17.73
C ILE A 118 18.48 -5.13 19.21
N ALA A 119 17.24 -5.07 19.70
CA ALA A 119 16.91 -5.39 21.08
C ALA A 119 16.72 -6.90 21.26
N ARG A 120 17.11 -7.39 22.44
CA ARG A 120 16.97 -8.79 22.84
C ARG A 120 16.34 -8.87 24.22
N GLY A 121 15.57 -9.92 24.46
CA GLY A 121 14.96 -10.19 25.74
C GLY A 121 14.36 -11.58 25.81
N VAL A 122 13.42 -11.75 26.72
CA VAL A 122 12.67 -13.00 26.88
C VAL A 122 11.19 -12.70 27.04
N THR A 123 10.35 -13.65 26.68
CA THR A 123 8.91 -13.54 26.87
C THR A 123 8.52 -13.36 28.34
N GLY A 124 7.44 -12.63 28.58
CA GLY A 124 6.91 -12.35 29.92
C GLY A 124 7.69 -11.29 30.70
N ARG A 125 8.81 -10.78 30.19
CA ARG A 125 9.60 -9.70 30.83
C ARG A 125 9.58 -8.40 30.02
N PRO A 126 9.61 -7.23 30.67
CA PRO A 126 9.74 -5.95 29.97
C PRO A 126 11.07 -5.82 29.24
N ILE A 127 11.03 -5.38 27.98
CA ILE A 127 12.19 -5.12 27.12
C ILE A 127 12.21 -3.62 26.81
N PRO A 128 13.26 -2.87 27.23
CA PRO A 128 13.39 -1.47 26.87
C PRO A 128 13.68 -1.33 25.37
N LEU A 129 12.90 -0.51 24.70
CA LEU A 129 13.00 -0.27 23.26
C LEU A 129 12.75 1.20 22.94
N THR A 130 13.54 1.77 22.03
CA THR A 130 13.20 3.03 21.37
C THR A 130 12.55 2.70 20.04
N ILE A 131 11.33 3.19 19.82
CA ILE A 131 10.55 2.90 18.62
C ILE A 131 11.16 3.64 17.42
N GLY A 132 11.85 2.91 16.56
CA GLY A 132 12.37 3.41 15.29
C GLY A 132 11.43 3.11 14.12
N LEU A 133 11.60 3.84 13.01
CA LEU A 133 11.17 3.39 11.69
C LEU A 133 12.41 3.14 10.86
N THR A 134 12.43 2.03 10.13
CA THR A 134 13.52 1.70 9.21
C THR A 134 13.08 1.91 7.77
N MET A 135 14.04 2.16 6.88
CA MET A 135 13.78 2.25 5.45
C MET A 135 14.00 0.90 4.79
N ALA A 136 12.96 0.38 4.14
CA ALA A 136 13.06 -0.81 3.31
C ALA A 136 12.78 -0.45 1.85
N ARG A 137 13.63 -0.92 0.94
CA ARG A 137 13.42 -0.73 -0.49
C ARG A 137 12.42 -1.76 -1.02
N ARG A 138 11.36 -1.30 -1.69
CA ARG A 138 10.36 -2.14 -2.37
C ARG A 138 10.34 -1.80 -3.84
N CYS A 139 10.56 -2.80 -4.69
CA CYS A 139 10.56 -2.62 -6.13
C CYS A 139 9.34 -3.28 -6.78
N GLY A 140 8.89 -2.71 -7.89
CA GLY A 140 7.73 -3.17 -8.64
C GLY A 140 7.80 -2.73 -10.10
N SER A 141 6.70 -2.94 -10.83
CA SER A 141 6.55 -2.48 -12.21
C SER A 141 5.13 -1.96 -12.44
N MET A 142 5.00 -0.87 -13.19
CA MET A 142 3.71 -0.29 -13.58
C MET A 142 3.76 0.04 -15.08
N GLY A 143 2.81 -0.48 -15.86
CA GLY A 143 2.81 -0.29 -17.31
C GLY A 143 4.09 -0.83 -18.00
N GLY A 144 4.74 -1.83 -17.41
CA GLY A 144 6.03 -2.38 -17.87
C GLY A 144 7.26 -1.59 -17.42
N GLN A 145 7.10 -0.42 -16.80
CA GLN A 145 8.21 0.38 -16.28
C GLN A 145 8.57 -0.04 -14.85
N PRO A 146 9.82 -0.47 -14.58
CA PRO A 146 10.25 -0.83 -13.24
C PRO A 146 10.45 0.42 -12.37
N PHE A 147 10.21 0.27 -11.06
CA PHE A 147 10.45 1.33 -10.08
C PHE A 147 10.84 0.73 -8.72
N CYS A 148 11.45 1.55 -7.86
CA CYS A 148 11.71 1.21 -6.46
C CYS A 148 11.35 2.37 -5.54
N LEU A 149 10.68 2.06 -4.44
CA LEU A 149 10.26 2.99 -3.40
C LEU A 149 11.00 2.66 -2.11
N ASN A 150 11.42 3.69 -1.37
CA ASN A 150 11.82 3.55 0.02
C ASN A 150 10.58 3.65 0.92
N VAL A 151 10.29 2.60 1.68
CA VAL A 151 9.06 2.50 2.49
C VAL A 151 9.40 2.39 3.97
N LEU A 152 8.74 3.20 4.79
CA LEU A 152 8.91 3.18 6.25
C LEU A 152 8.29 1.90 6.81
N THR A 153 9.15 1.05 7.36
CA THR A 153 8.77 -0.20 8.01
C THR A 153 8.81 -0.04 9.51
N PRO A 154 7.74 -0.46 10.22
CA PRO A 154 7.77 -0.54 11.68
C PRO A 154 8.73 -1.64 12.16
N PRO A 155 9.18 -1.57 13.43
CA PRO A 155 9.97 -2.62 14.05
C PRO A 155 9.21 -3.95 14.02
N SER A 156 9.96 -5.02 13.83
CA SER A 156 9.43 -6.38 13.86
C SER A 156 10.32 -7.28 14.71
N GLY A 157 9.76 -8.37 15.19
CA GLY A 157 10.45 -9.27 16.08
C GLY A 157 10.02 -10.72 15.90
N GLN A 158 10.77 -11.59 16.54
CA GLN A 158 10.53 -13.01 16.57
C GLN A 158 10.74 -13.56 17.97
N VAL A 159 9.81 -14.42 18.40
CA VAL A 159 9.97 -15.31 19.55
C VAL A 159 10.56 -16.61 19.02
N MET A 160 11.69 -17.05 19.58
CA MET A 160 12.37 -18.28 19.18
C MET A 160 11.90 -19.44 20.06
N THR A 161 11.45 -20.53 19.45
CA THR A 161 10.99 -21.72 20.18
C THR A 161 11.61 -22.99 19.61
N PRO A 162 11.77 -24.06 20.43
CA PRO A 162 12.30 -25.33 19.95
C PRO A 162 11.47 -25.92 18.79
N VAL A 163 12.14 -26.20 17.66
CA VAL A 163 11.50 -26.67 16.41
C VAL A 163 10.83 -28.04 16.58
N ASN A 164 11.34 -28.86 17.49
CA ASN A 164 10.77 -30.16 17.84
C ASN A 164 9.38 -30.04 18.50
N GLN A 165 9.13 -28.95 19.23
CA GLN A 165 7.85 -28.71 19.90
C GLN A 165 6.91 -27.87 19.04
N PHE A 166 7.46 -26.93 18.25
CA PHE A 166 6.72 -26.04 17.36
C PHE A 166 7.32 -26.08 15.95
N PRO A 167 6.81 -26.95 15.05
CA PRO A 167 7.28 -27.05 13.67
C PRO A 167 6.95 -25.75 12.92
N GLY A 168 7.94 -24.86 12.87
CA GLY A 168 7.80 -23.45 12.51
C GLY A 168 8.84 -22.56 13.21
N GLY A 169 9.45 -23.04 14.30
CA GLY A 169 10.64 -22.47 14.93
C GLY A 169 10.42 -21.19 15.73
N GLY A 170 9.20 -20.65 15.76
CA GLY A 170 8.91 -19.43 16.49
C GLY A 170 7.63 -18.73 16.09
N GLY A 171 7.49 -17.48 16.56
CA GLY A 171 6.36 -16.60 16.31
C GLY A 171 6.84 -15.21 15.94
N ALA A 172 6.53 -14.78 14.72
CA ALA A 172 6.87 -13.44 14.24
C ALA A 172 5.79 -12.42 14.61
N PHE A 173 6.18 -11.18 14.86
CA PHE A 173 5.26 -10.08 15.12
C PHE A 173 5.82 -8.76 14.58
N THR A 174 4.91 -7.80 14.40
CA THR A 174 5.24 -6.45 13.96
C THR A 174 4.60 -5.47 14.92
N LEU A 175 5.35 -4.43 15.32
CA LEU A 175 4.80 -3.38 16.17
C LEU A 175 3.92 -2.44 15.35
N SER A 176 2.82 -1.98 15.96
CA SER A 176 1.97 -0.98 15.35
C SER A 176 2.56 0.41 15.63
N VAL A 177 3.01 1.11 14.58
CA VAL A 177 3.65 2.42 14.70
C VAL A 177 2.92 3.42 13.80
N VAL A 178 2.65 4.61 14.34
CA VAL A 178 2.12 5.74 13.58
C VAL A 178 3.17 6.17 12.56
N ARG A 179 2.86 5.99 11.27
CA ARG A 179 3.73 6.40 10.16
C ARG A 179 3.18 7.67 9.53
N PRO A 180 4.03 8.66 9.23
CA PRO A 180 3.62 9.80 8.44
C PRO A 180 3.35 9.35 6.99
N THR A 181 2.34 9.95 6.37
CA THR A 181 1.87 9.59 5.03
C THR A 181 1.94 10.80 4.12
N LEU A 182 2.54 10.64 2.94
CA LEU A 182 2.51 11.66 1.89
C LEU A 182 1.23 11.52 1.08
N LEU A 183 0.62 12.66 0.74
CA LEU A 183 -0.35 12.74 -0.35
C LEU A 183 0.31 13.46 -1.51
N VAL A 184 0.30 12.80 -2.67
CA VAL A 184 0.99 13.29 -3.87
C VAL A 184 0.04 13.33 -5.06
N GLY A 185 0.25 14.30 -5.93
CA GLY A 185 -0.54 14.47 -7.16
C GLY A 185 -0.07 15.66 -7.97
N VAL A 186 -0.51 15.74 -9.22
CA VAL A 186 -0.25 16.92 -10.05
C VAL A 186 -1.22 18.03 -9.67
N ALA A 187 -0.71 19.21 -9.35
CA ALA A 187 -1.51 20.37 -8.96
C ALA A 187 -2.38 20.85 -10.13
N GLY A 188 -3.61 21.26 -9.83
CA GLY A 188 -4.57 21.76 -10.81
C GLY A 188 -5.28 20.65 -11.60
N SER A 189 -4.55 19.67 -12.16
CA SER A 189 -5.15 18.56 -12.90
C SER A 189 -4.22 17.34 -12.95
N PRO A 190 -4.75 16.10 -12.76
CA PRO A 190 -3.99 14.87 -12.99
C PRO A 190 -3.81 14.54 -14.48
N VAL A 191 -4.36 15.34 -15.39
CA VAL A 191 -4.26 15.15 -16.84
C VAL A 191 -3.20 16.09 -17.39
N LEU A 192 -2.13 15.51 -17.94
CA LEU A 192 -1.06 16.23 -18.62
C LEU A 192 -1.08 15.92 -20.12
N ARG A 193 -0.38 16.73 -20.91
CA ARG A 193 -0.18 16.48 -22.34
C ARG A 193 1.22 15.94 -22.59
N PRO A 194 1.41 15.03 -23.57
CA PRO A 194 2.73 14.64 -24.05
C PRO A 194 3.55 15.85 -24.51
N GLY A 195 4.87 15.74 -24.44
CA GLY A 195 5.81 16.79 -24.79
C GLY A 195 6.36 17.55 -23.57
N THR A 196 7.09 18.62 -23.83
CA THR A 196 7.66 19.47 -22.77
C THR A 196 6.57 20.31 -22.14
N ALA A 197 6.32 20.09 -20.85
CA ALA A 197 5.31 20.79 -20.08
C ALA A 197 5.88 21.30 -18.76
N THR A 198 5.34 22.42 -18.28
CA THR A 198 5.58 22.90 -16.93
C THR A 198 4.39 22.54 -16.06
N PHE A 199 4.63 21.78 -15.00
CA PHE A 199 3.61 21.34 -14.05
C PHE A 199 4.17 21.34 -12.63
N THR A 200 3.30 21.35 -11.64
CA THR A 200 3.71 21.26 -10.22
C THR A 200 3.22 19.93 -9.66
N VAL A 201 4.11 19.17 -9.03
CA VAL A 201 3.73 18.00 -8.23
C VAL A 201 3.52 18.47 -6.80
N SER A 202 2.29 18.38 -6.30
CA SER A 202 1.97 18.62 -4.90
C SER A 202 2.43 17.45 -4.04
N ALA A 203 3.06 17.76 -2.91
CA ALA A 203 3.45 16.81 -1.88
C ALA A 203 3.13 17.41 -0.51
N VAL A 204 2.07 16.91 0.11
CA VAL A 204 1.58 17.40 1.41
C VAL A 204 1.48 16.26 2.40
N ASP A 205 1.62 16.58 3.68
CA ASP A 205 1.38 15.63 4.75
C ASP A 205 -0.12 15.29 4.82
N ALA A 206 -0.45 14.00 4.83
CA ALA A 206 -1.84 13.54 4.74
C ALA A 206 -2.72 14.04 5.90
N ARG A 207 -2.11 14.24 7.07
CA ARG A 207 -2.81 14.61 8.30
C ARG A 207 -2.97 16.12 8.42
N THR A 208 -1.88 16.87 8.26
CA THR A 208 -1.86 18.33 8.46
C THR A 208 -2.23 19.10 7.21
N ARG A 209 -2.20 18.46 6.04
CA ARG A 209 -2.39 19.08 4.72
C ARG A 209 -1.39 20.19 4.39
N GLN A 210 -0.30 20.28 5.16
CA GLN A 210 0.77 21.24 4.91
C GLN A 210 1.76 20.69 3.89
N PRO A 211 2.37 21.56 3.05
CA PRO A 211 3.46 21.16 2.16
C PRO A 211 4.63 20.54 2.93
N VAL A 212 5.16 19.43 2.43
CA VAL A 212 6.33 18.77 3.05
C VAL A 212 7.62 19.42 2.55
N ALA A 213 8.44 19.90 3.49
CA ALA A 213 9.73 20.48 3.20
C ALA A 213 10.74 19.43 2.71
N GLY A 214 11.59 19.80 1.74
CA GLY A 214 12.61 18.89 1.21
C GLY A 214 12.07 17.74 0.35
N ALA A 215 10.78 17.77 -0.02
CA ALA A 215 10.21 16.80 -0.95
C ALA A 215 10.75 17.04 -2.37
N GLU A 216 11.22 15.99 -3.03
CA GLU A 216 11.74 16.01 -4.39
C GLU A 216 10.94 15.09 -5.32
N VAL A 217 10.83 15.48 -6.59
CA VAL A 217 10.23 14.67 -7.64
C VAL A 217 11.35 13.96 -8.40
N LEU A 218 11.24 12.64 -8.55
CA LEU A 218 12.21 11.78 -9.19
C LEU A 218 11.61 11.12 -10.43
N VAL A 219 12.42 10.93 -11.47
CA VAL A 219 12.13 10.05 -12.61
C VAL A 219 13.31 9.15 -12.85
N ASN A 220 13.05 7.85 -12.94
CA ASN A 220 14.10 6.83 -13.09
C ASN A 220 15.23 7.00 -12.05
N GLY A 221 14.86 7.42 -10.83
CA GLY A 221 15.80 7.68 -9.72
C GLY A 221 16.59 8.99 -9.80
N LYS A 222 16.42 9.80 -10.86
CA LYS A 222 17.06 11.12 -10.99
C LYS A 222 16.11 12.22 -10.54
N SER A 223 16.62 13.19 -9.79
CA SER A 223 15.83 14.34 -9.35
C SER A 223 15.48 15.24 -10.53
N LEU A 224 14.20 15.57 -10.66
CA LEU A 224 13.67 16.58 -11.59
C LEU A 224 13.58 17.96 -10.95
N GLY A 225 13.59 18.03 -9.61
CA GLY A 225 13.43 19.26 -8.86
C GLY A 225 12.53 19.10 -7.64
N PRO A 226 12.35 20.19 -6.87
CA PRO A 226 11.55 20.17 -5.65
C PRO A 226 10.05 20.01 -5.96
N ALA A 227 9.37 19.20 -5.16
CA ALA A 227 7.91 19.18 -5.13
C ALA A 227 7.36 20.52 -4.61
N ASN A 228 6.07 20.76 -4.85
CA ASN A 228 5.37 22.02 -4.54
C ASN A 228 5.94 23.25 -5.28
N ARG A 229 6.75 23.05 -6.32
CA ARG A 229 7.21 24.09 -7.24
C ARG A 229 7.00 23.67 -8.71
N PRO A 230 6.93 24.63 -9.64
CA PRO A 230 6.89 24.32 -11.06
C PRO A 230 8.14 23.56 -11.51
N ILE A 231 7.94 22.47 -12.24
CA ILE A 231 8.96 21.63 -12.87
C ILE A 231 8.67 21.59 -14.35
N THR A 232 9.70 21.81 -15.17
CA THR A 232 9.61 21.65 -16.63
C THR A 232 10.24 20.31 -17.02
N TYR A 233 9.47 19.45 -17.67
CA TYR A 233 9.93 18.13 -18.05
C TYR A 233 9.24 17.63 -19.34
N THR A 234 9.95 16.81 -20.11
CA THR A 234 9.42 16.20 -21.33
C THR A 234 8.74 14.87 -21.03
N LEU A 235 7.42 14.86 -21.17
CA LEU A 235 6.57 13.70 -20.92
C LEU A 235 6.43 12.87 -22.20
N ASN A 236 7.18 11.77 -22.27
CA ASN A 236 7.09 10.83 -23.38
C ASN A 236 5.96 9.82 -23.11
N ALA A 237 5.08 9.64 -24.08
CA ALA A 237 4.07 8.59 -24.06
C ALA A 237 4.75 7.22 -24.16
N ALA A 238 4.58 6.36 -23.16
CA ALA A 238 5.26 5.07 -23.11
C ALA A 238 4.40 3.90 -23.61
N ALA A 239 3.10 3.89 -23.27
CA ALA A 239 2.19 2.83 -23.67
C ALA A 239 0.75 3.37 -23.80
N PRO A 240 0.00 2.99 -24.84
CA PRO A 240 -1.39 3.39 -24.99
C PRO A 240 -2.25 2.75 -23.89
N LEU A 241 -3.12 3.57 -23.33
CA LEU A 241 -4.15 3.21 -22.37
C LEU A 241 -5.52 3.46 -22.99
N ARG A 242 -6.44 2.53 -22.78
CA ARG A 242 -7.87 2.80 -22.94
C ARG A 242 -8.40 3.32 -21.62
N ALA A 243 -8.58 4.63 -21.51
CA ALA A 243 -9.29 5.25 -20.41
C ALA A 243 -10.76 5.37 -20.80
N THR A 244 -11.64 4.66 -20.09
CA THR A 244 -13.09 4.81 -20.25
C THR A 244 -13.57 5.95 -19.35
N SER A 245 -14.30 6.91 -19.92
CA SER A 245 -14.97 7.93 -19.11
C SER A 245 -15.98 7.27 -18.16
N ARG A 246 -16.30 7.93 -17.04
CA ARG A 246 -17.16 7.38 -15.98
C ARG A 246 -18.56 6.95 -16.46
N LEU A 247 -18.99 7.49 -17.60
CA LEU A 247 -20.30 7.20 -18.21
C LEU A 247 -20.23 6.08 -19.27
N GLY A 248 -19.05 5.49 -19.53
CA GLY A 248 -18.89 4.50 -20.58
C GLY A 248 -18.99 5.06 -22.00
N LEU A 249 -19.18 6.37 -22.15
CA LEU A 249 -19.54 7.03 -23.40
C LEU A 249 -18.33 7.38 -24.28
N GLU A 250 -17.13 7.51 -23.70
CA GLU A 250 -15.92 7.80 -24.48
C GLU A 250 -14.75 6.94 -24.02
N THR A 251 -14.08 6.31 -24.99
CA THR A 251 -12.72 5.77 -24.83
C THR A 251 -11.76 6.86 -25.28
N LEU A 252 -11.03 7.45 -24.34
CA LEU A 252 -10.00 8.43 -24.66
C LEU A 252 -8.67 7.71 -24.94
N PRO A 253 -7.95 8.06 -26.01
CA PRO A 253 -6.57 7.64 -26.17
C PRO A 253 -5.77 8.33 -25.05
N ALA A 254 -5.40 7.57 -24.03
CA ALA A 254 -4.50 8.00 -22.98
C ALA A 254 -3.18 7.24 -23.14
N SER A 255 -2.14 7.68 -22.45
CA SER A 255 -0.94 6.87 -22.27
C SER A 255 -0.41 6.96 -20.85
N PHE A 256 0.32 5.93 -20.44
CA PHE A 256 1.19 6.06 -19.28
C PHE A 256 2.34 6.99 -19.66
N GLY A 257 2.54 8.03 -18.85
CA GLY A 257 3.78 8.78 -18.83
C GLY A 257 4.86 8.06 -18.02
N PRO A 258 6.06 8.64 -17.90
CA PRO A 258 7.10 8.12 -17.01
C PRO A 258 6.65 8.06 -15.56
N ILE A 259 7.06 7.05 -14.81
CA ILE A 259 6.80 6.99 -13.37
C ILE A 259 7.53 8.14 -12.68
N LEU A 260 6.74 9.08 -12.14
CA LEU A 260 7.24 10.10 -11.23
C LEU A 260 7.10 9.58 -9.79
N ILE A 261 8.14 9.73 -8.98
CA ILE A 261 8.16 9.37 -7.56
C ILE A 261 8.41 10.63 -6.74
N VAL A 262 7.69 10.82 -5.66
CA VAL A 262 8.02 11.84 -4.66
C VAL A 262 8.78 11.18 -3.53
N ARG A 263 9.93 11.76 -3.20
CA ARG A 263 10.73 11.39 -2.03
C ARG A 263 10.78 12.56 -1.07
N ALA A 264 10.50 12.33 0.20
CA ALA A 264 10.65 13.35 1.24
C ALA A 264 11.29 12.77 2.51
N PRO A 265 12.17 13.53 3.19
CA PRO A 265 12.76 13.10 4.46
C PRO A 265 11.69 12.75 5.49
N GLY A 266 11.81 11.58 6.12
CA GLY A 266 10.88 11.12 7.16
C GLY A 266 9.56 10.54 6.65
N TYR A 267 9.37 10.37 5.35
CA TYR A 267 8.19 9.74 4.74
C TYR A 267 8.56 8.51 3.90
N SER A 268 7.57 7.68 3.57
CA SER A 268 7.73 6.69 2.51
C SER A 268 7.66 7.38 1.15
N ASP A 269 8.44 6.92 0.17
CA ASP A 269 8.33 7.34 -1.21
C ASP A 269 6.93 7.01 -1.76
N GLU A 270 6.36 7.90 -2.57
CA GLU A 270 5.04 7.74 -3.18
C GLU A 270 5.08 7.95 -4.70
N ILE A 271 4.21 7.24 -5.42
CA ILE A 271 4.09 7.39 -6.88
C ILE A 271 3.10 8.52 -7.19
N VAL A 272 3.46 9.42 -8.11
CA VAL A 272 2.53 10.44 -8.59
C VAL A 272 1.57 9.80 -9.60
N HIS A 273 0.28 9.84 -9.29
CA HIS A 273 -0.75 9.35 -10.19
C HIS A 273 -1.21 10.46 -11.15
N TYR A 274 -0.97 10.28 -12.44
CA TYR A 274 -1.40 11.17 -13.52
C TYR A 274 -1.61 10.39 -14.82
N VAL A 275 -2.24 11.02 -15.81
CA VAL A 275 -2.48 10.45 -17.14
C VAL A 275 -2.03 11.42 -18.22
N LEU A 276 -1.55 10.89 -19.35
CA LEU A 276 -1.28 11.69 -20.54
C LEU A 276 -2.47 11.64 -21.49
N SER A 277 -3.07 12.79 -21.79
CA SER A 277 -4.09 12.95 -22.83
C SER A 277 -3.43 13.07 -24.20
N MET A 278 -3.82 12.21 -25.15
CA MET A 278 -3.33 12.28 -26.55
C MET A 278 -4.23 13.16 -27.45
N ARG A 279 -5.23 13.84 -26.86
CA ARG A 279 -6.04 14.89 -27.51
C ARG A 279 -5.52 16.27 -27.15
#